data_AF-A0A1I0FQB8-F1
#
_entry.id   AF-A0A1I0FQB8-F1
#
_cell.length_a   1.000
_cell.length_b   1.000
_cell.length_c   1.000
_cell.angle_alpha   90.00
_cell.angle_beta   90.00
_cell.angle_gamma   90.00
#
_symmetry.space_group_name_H-M   'P 1'
#
loop_
_entity.id
_entity.type
_entity.pdbx_description
1 polymer ?
#
loop_
_entity_poly.entity_id
_entity_poly.type
_entity_poly.pdbx_seq_one_letter_code
_entity_poly.pdbx_strand_id
1 'polypeptide(L)' 'MITYKQLSLADIFTDCQNKFDNDKYKFLSLLDETIDLDEIVPASFVSHFHAATGRPRRHLLYPLLKALLLQLIFSIPTVS' A
#
# COMPACT_ATOMS: atom_id res chain seq x y z
N MET A 1 -32.58 19.58 2.75
CA MET A 1 -32.05 18.98 1.51
C MET A 1 -30.54 18.90 1.68
N ILE A 2 -29.97 17.70 1.84
CA ILE A 2 -28.52 17.54 2.01
C ILE A 2 -27.89 17.64 0.63
N THR A 3 -27.10 18.69 0.39
CA THR A 3 -26.33 18.83 -0.85
C THR A 3 -25.15 17.88 -0.79
N TYR A 4 -25.21 16.78 -1.52
CA TYR A 4 -24.05 15.90 -1.69
C TYR A 4 -23.01 16.66 -2.51
N LYS A 5 -21.87 17.00 -1.89
CA LYS A 5 -20.72 17.54 -2.62
C LYS A 5 -20.15 16.41 -3.47
N GLN A 6 -20.43 16.40 -4.76
CA GLN A 6 -19.74 15.51 -5.69
C GLN A 6 -18.26 15.90 -5.69
N LEU A 7 -17.40 14.96 -5.31
CA LEU A 7 -15.96 15.13 -5.36
C LEU A 7 -15.47 14.78 -6.77
N SER A 8 -14.62 15.62 -7.32
CA SER A 8 -13.86 15.26 -8.52
C SER A 8 -12.66 14.38 -8.15
N LEU A 9 -12.09 13.70 -9.14
CA LEU A 9 -10.84 12.97 -8.93
C LEU A 9 -9.70 13.90 -8.50
N ALA A 10 -9.71 15.15 -8.96
CA ALA A 10 -8.75 16.17 -8.54
C ALA A 10 -8.89 16.50 -7.05
N ASP A 11 -10.13 16.63 -6.53
CA ASP A 11 -10.36 16.89 -5.11
C ASP A 11 -9.84 15.73 -4.24
N ILE A 12 -10.06 14.49 -4.68
CA ILE A 12 -9.56 13.28 -4.00
C ILE A 12 -8.03 13.27 -4.00
N PHE A 13 -7.41 13.56 -5.15
CA PHE A 13 -5.96 13.61 -5.27
C PHE A 13 -5.37 14.70 -4.37
N THR A 14 -5.94 15.91 -4.36
CA THR A 14 -5.49 17.01 -3.51
C THR A 14 -5.63 16.68 -2.02
N ASP A 15 -6.71 16.04 -1.59
CA ASP A 15 -6.87 15.60 -0.20
C ASP A 15 -5.83 14.54 0.20
N CYS A 16 -5.58 13.56 -0.69
CA CYS A 16 -4.55 12.55 -0.49
C CYS A 16 -3.15 13.17 -0.38
N GLN A 17 -2.80 14.08 -1.30
CA GLN A 17 -1.53 14.81 -1.30
C GLN A 17 -1.35 15.62 -0.01
N ASN A 18 -2.39 16.32 0.43
CA ASN A 18 -2.35 17.08 1.68
C ASN A 18 -2.08 16.18 2.90
N LYS A 19 -2.73 15.01 2.98
CA LYS A 19 -2.46 14.01 4.03
C LYS A 19 -1.03 13.48 3.95
N PHE A 20 -0.54 13.19 2.75
CA PHE A 20 0.83 12.74 2.54
C PHE A 20 1.85 13.75 3.07
N ASP A 21 1.67 15.03 2.75
CA ASP A 21 2.62 16.09 3.11
C ASP A 21 2.53 16.48 4.59
N ASN A 22 1.33 16.54 5.15
CA ASN A 22 1.08 17.17 6.45
C ASN A 22 0.68 16.21 7.58
N ASP A 23 0.21 14.99 7.28
CA ASP A 23 -0.29 14.03 8.29
C ASP A 23 0.01 12.58 7.91
N LYS A 24 1.25 12.18 8.17
CA LYS A 24 1.76 10.83 7.85
C LYS A 24 0.93 9.72 8.47
N TYR A 25 0.37 9.91 9.67
CA TYR A 25 -0.45 8.87 10.32
C TYR A 25 -1.77 8.66 9.59
N LYS A 26 -2.44 9.74 9.19
CA LYS A 26 -3.64 9.63 8.35
C LYS A 26 -3.33 9.05 6.98
N PHE A 27 -2.19 9.40 6.39
CA PHE A 27 -1.77 8.81 5.13
C PHE A 27 -1.55 7.29 5.24
N LEU A 28 -0.87 6.83 6.29
CA LEU A 28 -0.69 5.38 6.53
C LEU A 28 -2.03 4.67 6.77
N SER A 29 -2.96 5.30 7.49
CA SER A 29 -4.31 4.74 7.71
C SER A 29 -5.07 4.62 6.39
N LEU A 30 -4.99 5.65 5.54
CA LEU A 30 -5.59 5.64 4.20
C LEU A 30 -5.03 4.50 3.35
N LEU A 31 -3.71 4.27 3.36
CA LEU A 31 -3.10 3.15 2.64
C LEU A 31 -3.61 1.80 3.12
N ASP A 32 -3.77 1.61 4.43
CA ASP A 32 -4.25 0.35 4.99
C ASP A 32 -5.74 0.09 4.68
N GLU A 33 -6.55 1.15 4.61
CA GLU A 33 -7.98 1.08 4.26
C GLU A 33 -8.23 0.88 2.75
N THR A 34 -7.32 1.33 1.90
CA THR A 34 -7.55 1.39 0.43
C THR A 34 -6.81 0.33 -0.36
N ILE A 35 -5.74 -0.27 0.20
CA ILE A 35 -4.96 -1.30 -0.48
C ILE A 35 -5.29 -2.66 0.13
N ASP A 36 -6.18 -3.40 -0.54
CA ASP A 36 -6.39 -4.81 -0.26
C ASP A 36 -5.37 -5.67 -1.03
N LEU A 37 -4.45 -6.30 -0.30
CA LEU A 37 -3.44 -7.17 -0.90
C LEU A 37 -4.02 -8.49 -1.41
N ASP A 38 -5.14 -8.96 -0.86
CA ASP A 38 -5.80 -10.19 -1.33
C ASP A 38 -6.44 -9.97 -2.72
N GLU A 39 -6.89 -8.74 -3.02
CA GLU A 39 -7.39 -8.39 -4.36
C GLU A 39 -6.29 -8.22 -5.40
N ILE A 40 -5.12 -7.71 -4.99
CA ILE A 40 -4.04 -7.33 -5.90
C ILE A 40 -3.08 -8.50 -6.17
N VAL A 41 -2.81 -9.33 -5.16
CA VAL A 41 -1.79 -10.39 -5.25
C VAL A 41 -2.40 -11.67 -5.82
N PRO A 42 -1.96 -12.15 -7.00
CA PRO A 42 -2.51 -13.38 -7.57
C PRO A 42 -2.23 -14.60 -6.69
N ALA A 43 -3.20 -15.52 -6.61
CA ALA A 43 -3.06 -16.77 -5.85
C ALA A 43 -1.84 -17.61 -6.30
N SER A 44 -1.46 -17.54 -7.59
CA SER A 44 -0.26 -18.17 -8.10
C SER A 44 1.01 -17.60 -7.45
N PHE A 45 1.09 -16.27 -7.29
CA PHE A 45 2.21 -15.61 -6.61
C PHE A 45 2.30 -16.03 -5.14
N VAL A 46 1.17 -16.07 -4.43
CA VAL A 46 1.11 -16.57 -3.05
C VAL A 46 1.65 -18.01 -2.99
N SER A 47 1.17 -18.88 -3.87
CA SER A 47 1.60 -20.28 -3.94
C SER A 47 3.11 -20.42 -4.19
N HIS A 48 3.64 -19.65 -5.14
CA HIS A 48 5.07 -19.65 -5.45
C HIS A 48 5.92 -19.08 -4.32
N PHE A 49 5.47 -18.01 -3.66
CA PHE A 49 6.17 -17.45 -2.50
C PHE A 49 6.25 -18.46 -1.36
N HIS A 50 5.20 -19.28 -1.18
CA HIS A 50 5.13 -20.30 -0.14
C HIS A 50 5.79 -21.64 -0.50
N ALA A 51 6.15 -21.86 -1.76
CA ALA A 51 6.84 -23.07 -2.22
C ALA A 51 8.15 -23.34 -1.46
N ALA A 52 8.49 -24.62 -1.30
CA ALA A 52 9.71 -25.03 -0.63
C ALA A 52 10.94 -24.70 -1.51
N THR A 53 11.81 -23.84 -1.01
CA THR A 53 13.05 -23.42 -1.70
C THR A 53 14.31 -24.08 -1.12
N GLY A 54 14.15 -25.00 -0.17
CA GLY A 54 15.28 -25.59 0.57
C GLY A 54 15.95 -24.63 1.57
N ARG A 55 15.39 -23.42 1.77
CA ARG A 55 15.88 -22.43 2.73
C ARG A 55 14.75 -21.94 3.63
N PRO A 56 15.03 -21.61 4.91
CA PRO A 56 14.02 -21.06 5.79
C PRO A 56 13.60 -19.66 5.30
N ARG A 57 12.29 -19.43 5.25
CA ARG A 57 11.70 -18.14 4.90
C ARG A 57 11.84 -17.18 6.08
N ARG A 58 12.44 -16.01 5.84
CA ARG A 58 12.68 -14.99 6.88
C ARG A 58 11.56 -13.96 7.02
N HIS A 59 10.82 -13.71 5.95
CA HIS A 59 9.82 -12.65 5.89
C HIS A 59 8.46 -13.21 5.48
N LEU A 60 7.40 -12.64 6.05
CA LEU A 60 6.02 -12.93 5.67
C LEU A 60 5.66 -12.18 4.39
N LEU A 61 4.80 -12.75 3.55
CA LEU A 61 4.45 -12.22 2.24
C LEU A 61 3.90 -10.80 2.32
N TYR A 62 2.80 -10.60 3.05
CA TYR A 62 2.11 -9.31 3.07
C TYR A 62 2.90 -8.20 3.78
N PRO A 63 3.56 -8.45 4.93
CA PRO A 63 4.47 -7.47 5.50
C PRO A 63 5.63 -7.07 4.55
N LEU A 64 6.18 -8.02 3.79
CA LEU A 64 7.21 -7.73 2.78
C LEU A 64 6.64 -6.82 1.68
N LEU A 65 5.47 -7.14 1.13
CA LEU A 65 4.83 -6.34 0.09
C LEU A 65 4.45 -4.93 0.58
N LYS A 66 3.87 -4.81 1.78
CA LYS A 66 3.58 -3.51 2.41
C LYS A 66 4.86 -2.68 2.57
N ALA A 67 5.96 -3.29 3.00
CA ALA A 67 7.23 -2.58 3.13
C ALA A 67 7.76 -2.08 1.78
N LEU A 68 7.65 -2.88 0.71
CA LEU A 68 8.03 -2.48 -0.65
C LEU A 68 7.15 -1.35 -1.21
N LEU A 69 5.84 -1.39 -0.95
CA LEU A 69 4.91 -0.31 -1.33
C LEU A 69 5.26 1.00 -0.61
N LEU A 70 5.48 0.94 0.71
CA LEU A 70 5.91 2.11 1.48
C LEU A 70 7.25 2.63 0.98
N GLN A 71 8.19 1.75 0.68
CA GLN A 71 9.48 2.12 0.10
C GLN A 71 9.31 2.90 -1.21
N LEU A 72 8.47 2.40 -2.12
CA LEU A 72 8.19 3.06 -3.39
C LEU A 72 7.50 4.43 -3.20
N ILE A 73 6.44 4.47 -2.39
CA ILE A 73 5.63 5.68 -2.15
C ILE A 73 6.48 6.79 -1.52
N PHE A 74 7.30 6.45 -0.52
CA PHE A 74 8.17 7.43 0.16
C PHE A 74 9.50 7.67 -0.55
N SER A 75 9.70 7.06 -1.74
CA SER A 75 10.96 7.16 -2.48
C SER A 75 12.19 6.79 -1.61
N ILE A 76 12.03 5.82 -0.71
CA ILE A 76 13.11 5.39 0.18
C ILE A 76 14.14 4.64 -0.66
N PRO A 77 15.41 5.07 -0.65
CA PRO A 77 16.43 4.45 -1.48
C PRO A 77 16.62 2.98 -1.12
N THR A 78 16.61 2.11 -2.12
CA THR A 78 17.21 0.77 -2.04
C THR A 78 18.72 0.99 -2.04
N VAL A 79 19.38 0.80 -0.90
CA VAL A 79 20.83 1.02 -0.76
C VAL A 79 21.67 0.66 -1.99
N SER A 80 22.59 1.55 -2.35
CA SER A 80 23.87 1.27 -3.01
C SER A 80 24.94 2.01 -2.23
#